data_AF-K9U9J3-F1
#
_entry.id   AF-K9U9J3-F1
#
_cell.length_a   1.000
_cell.length_b   1.000
_cell.length_c   1.000
_cell.angle_alpha   90.00
_cell.angle_beta   90.00
_cell.angle_gamma   90.00
#
_symmetry.space_group_name_H-M   'P 1'
#
loop_
_entity.id
_entity.type
_entity.pdbx_description
1 polymer ?
#
loop_
_entity_poly.entity_id
_entity_poly.type
_entity_poly.pdbx_seq_one_letter_code
_entity_poly.pdbx_strand_id
1 'polypeptide(L)'
;MNESSIQSFLENLKHPDEVVRQAATEALWRAWFYQKGDYGWECIQRSQVLFSAGKVSQAEAVLTELIRDQPDFAEAWNRRAILYYFTAQYEKALVDCQTVVKLNSMHFGAWHGLGLCQMALANYAAAIRAFRQALKIQPYAIDNQRLLLECTAKL
;
A
#
# COMPACT_ATOMS: atom_id res chain seq x y z
N MET A 1 0.58 5.19 -18.81
CA MET A 1 0.54 6.55 -18.24
C MET A 1 1.97 7.06 -18.18
N ASN A 2 2.25 8.31 -18.56
CA ASN A 2 3.62 8.82 -18.55
C ASN A 2 3.98 9.38 -17.16
N GLU A 3 5.28 9.57 -16.90
CA GLU A 3 5.80 10.06 -15.61
C GLU A 3 5.25 11.45 -15.25
N SER A 4 5.04 12.31 -16.25
CA SER A 4 4.48 13.65 -16.07
C SER A 4 3.05 13.62 -15.49
N SER A 5 2.20 12.70 -15.93
CA SER A 5 0.86 12.53 -15.37
C SER A 5 0.91 12.04 -13.91
N ILE A 6 1.81 11.11 -13.59
CA ILE A 6 1.97 10.61 -12.21
C ILE A 6 2.38 11.75 -11.28
N GLN A 7 3.34 12.57 -11.69
CA GLN A 7 3.80 13.72 -10.91
C GLN A 7 2.66 14.71 -10.65
N SER A 8 1.86 15.04 -11.67
CA SER A 8 0.69 15.92 -11.49
C SER A 8 -0.32 15.37 -10.50
N PHE A 9 -0.60 14.06 -10.53
CA PHE A 9 -1.51 13.46 -9.53
C PHE A 9 -0.92 13.49 -8.12
N LEU A 10 0.39 13.27 -7.96
CA LEU A 10 1.06 13.38 -6.66
C LEU A 10 1.00 14.81 -6.08
N GLU A 11 1.05 15.82 -6.94
CA GLU A 11 0.83 17.22 -6.54
C GLU A 11 -0.62 17.47 -6.13
N ASN A 12 -1.58 16.95 -6.91
CA ASN A 12 -3.00 17.07 -6.62
C ASN A 12 -3.43 16.40 -5.30
N LEU A 13 -2.69 15.40 -4.80
CA LEU A 13 -2.92 14.83 -3.46
C LEU A 13 -2.76 15.87 -2.32
N LYS A 14 -2.08 16.99 -2.58
CA LYS A 14 -1.85 18.07 -1.61
C LYS A 14 -2.81 19.25 -1.80
N HIS A 15 -3.72 19.16 -2.76
CA HIS A 15 -4.67 20.23 -3.07
C HIS A 15 -5.71 20.41 -1.94
N PRO A 16 -6.15 21.65 -1.64
CA PRO A 16 -7.14 21.89 -0.56
C PRO A 16 -8.53 21.30 -0.86
N ASP A 17 -8.91 21.22 -2.14
CA ASP A 17 -10.18 20.58 -2.58
C ASP A 17 -10.10 19.05 -2.48
N GLU A 18 -11.06 18.45 -1.77
CA GLU A 18 -11.18 17.00 -1.59
C GLU A 18 -11.45 16.24 -2.88
N VAL A 19 -12.27 16.80 -3.77
CA VAL A 19 -12.62 16.15 -5.05
C VAL A 19 -11.38 15.98 -5.91
N VAL A 20 -10.51 17.00 -5.93
CA VAL A 20 -9.22 16.95 -6.64
C VAL A 20 -8.31 15.86 -6.06
N ARG A 21 -8.23 15.75 -4.73
CA ARG A 21 -7.42 14.72 -4.06
C ARG A 21 -7.97 13.32 -4.31
N GLN A 22 -9.28 13.14 -4.28
CA GLN A 22 -9.93 11.85 -4.53
C GLN A 22 -9.65 11.39 -5.96
N ALA A 23 -9.88 12.26 -6.95
CA ALA A 23 -9.60 11.94 -8.35
C ALA A 23 -8.12 11.58 -8.57
N ALA A 24 -7.19 12.30 -7.93
CA ALA A 24 -5.76 11.99 -7.99
C ALA A 24 -5.43 10.64 -7.33
N THR A 25 -6.06 10.32 -6.20
CA THR A 25 -5.90 9.04 -5.51
C THR A 25 -6.36 7.88 -6.38
N GLU A 26 -7.55 7.99 -6.98
CA GLU A 26 -8.10 6.99 -7.90
C GLU A 26 -7.23 6.81 -9.14
N ALA A 27 -6.73 7.91 -9.72
CA ALA A 27 -5.85 7.88 -10.87
C ALA A 27 -4.52 7.18 -10.58
N LEU A 28 -3.91 7.44 -9.41
CA LEU A 28 -2.68 6.78 -8.98
C LEU A 28 -2.90 5.29 -8.73
N TRP A 29 -3.99 4.93 -8.02
CA TRP A 29 -4.33 3.52 -7.84
C TRP A 29 -4.53 2.81 -9.17
N ARG A 30 -5.27 3.41 -10.10
CA ARG A 30 -5.43 2.87 -11.44
C ARG A 30 -4.08 2.72 -12.16
N ALA A 31 -3.20 3.72 -12.07
CA ALA A 31 -1.88 3.62 -12.67
C ALA A 31 -1.07 2.45 -12.09
N TRP A 32 -1.13 2.24 -10.78
CA TRP A 32 -0.42 1.16 -10.11
C TRP A 32 -1.03 -0.21 -10.41
N PHE A 33 -2.36 -0.39 -10.35
CA PHE A 33 -2.99 -1.68 -10.67
C PHE A 33 -2.72 -2.17 -12.08
N TYR A 34 -2.66 -1.25 -13.05
CA TYR A 34 -2.50 -1.58 -14.46
C TYR A 34 -1.05 -1.43 -14.94
N GLN A 35 -0.08 -1.18 -14.03
CA GLN A 35 1.32 -0.97 -14.38
C GLN A 35 1.90 -2.14 -15.21
N LYS A 36 1.46 -3.36 -14.93
CA LYS A 36 1.90 -4.59 -15.60
C LYS A 36 0.83 -5.24 -16.48
N GLY A 37 -0.12 -4.43 -16.95
CA GLY A 37 -1.18 -4.87 -17.85
C GLY A 37 -2.23 -5.77 -17.19
N ASP A 38 -3.11 -6.30 -18.03
CA ASP A 38 -4.33 -6.98 -17.59
C ASP A 38 -4.04 -8.27 -16.82
N TYR A 39 -3.03 -9.04 -17.23
CA TYR A 39 -2.64 -10.25 -16.52
C TYR A 39 -2.31 -9.99 -15.03
N GLY A 40 -1.51 -8.96 -14.74
CA GLY A 40 -1.16 -8.61 -13.36
C GLY A 40 -2.38 -8.18 -12.55
N TRP A 41 -3.26 -7.38 -13.16
CA TRP A 41 -4.52 -6.96 -12.55
C TRP A 41 -5.48 -8.14 -12.29
N GLU A 42 -5.64 -9.05 -13.24
CA GLU A 42 -6.47 -10.25 -13.11
C GLU A 42 -5.99 -11.16 -11.97
N CYS A 43 -4.68 -11.37 -11.85
CA CYS A 43 -4.11 -12.11 -10.73
C CYS A 43 -4.40 -11.44 -9.38
N ILE A 44 -4.28 -10.11 -9.28
CA ILE A 44 -4.66 -9.36 -8.07
C ILE A 44 -6.15 -9.54 -7.75
N GLN A 45 -7.02 -9.40 -8.75
CA GLN A 45 -8.47 -9.56 -8.56
C GLN A 45 -8.83 -10.99 -8.14
N ARG A 46 -8.22 -11.99 -8.77
CA ARG A 46 -8.39 -13.39 -8.39
C ARG A 46 -7.96 -13.65 -6.95
N SER A 47 -6.81 -13.11 -6.53
CA SER A 47 -6.35 -13.24 -5.14
C SER A 47 -7.32 -12.59 -4.16
N GLN A 48 -7.84 -11.40 -4.48
CA GLN A 48 -8.84 -10.71 -3.65
C GLN A 48 -10.13 -11.54 -3.50
N VAL A 49 -10.65 -12.12 -4.58
CA VAL A 49 -11.83 -13.00 -4.54
C VAL A 49 -11.57 -14.25 -3.68
N LEU A 50 -10.41 -14.88 -3.83
CA LEU A 50 -10.01 -16.04 -3.02
C LEU A 50 -9.92 -15.69 -1.54
N PHE A 51 -9.34 -14.53 -1.22
CA PHE A 51 -9.21 -14.06 0.15
C PHE A 51 -10.57 -13.79 0.79
N SER A 52 -11.48 -13.09 0.10
CA SER A 52 -12.85 -12.86 0.54
C SER A 52 -13.64 -14.17 0.74
N ALA A 53 -13.29 -15.24 0.01
CA ALA A 53 -13.86 -16.57 0.17
C ALA A 53 -13.20 -17.41 1.29
N GLY A 54 -12.30 -16.83 2.10
CA GLY A 54 -11.58 -17.52 3.17
C GLY A 54 -10.45 -18.45 2.66
N LYS A 55 -10.18 -18.48 1.36
CA LYS A 55 -9.16 -19.35 0.75
C LYS A 55 -7.78 -18.68 0.79
N VAL A 56 -7.32 -18.37 2.01
CA VAL A 56 -6.10 -17.58 2.26
C VAL A 56 -4.87 -18.16 1.56
N SER A 57 -4.58 -19.46 1.72
CA SER A 57 -3.39 -20.08 1.12
C SER A 57 -3.39 -20.02 -0.41
N GLN A 58 -4.58 -20.09 -1.04
CA GLN A 58 -4.70 -19.97 -2.50
C GLN A 58 -4.50 -18.53 -2.96
N ALA A 59 -5.01 -17.56 -2.20
CA ALA A 59 -4.80 -16.14 -2.47
C ALA A 59 -3.31 -15.76 -2.37
N GLU A 60 -2.60 -16.28 -1.37
CA GLU A 60 -1.15 -16.11 -1.20
C GLU A 60 -0.36 -16.76 -2.34
N ALA A 61 -0.74 -17.96 -2.78
CA ALA A 61 -0.09 -18.67 -3.87
C ALA A 61 -0.16 -17.88 -5.19
N VAL A 62 -1.35 -17.33 -5.52
CA VAL A 62 -1.54 -16.49 -6.72
C VAL A 62 -0.64 -15.27 -6.69
N LEU A 63 -0.56 -14.57 -5.55
CA LEU A 63 0.30 -13.38 -5.43
C LEU A 63 1.79 -13.72 -5.46
N THR A 64 2.16 -14.86 -4.87
CA THR A 64 3.56 -15.32 -4.87
C THR A 64 4.03 -15.72 -6.27
N GLU A 65 3.18 -16.37 -7.05
CA GLU A 65 3.44 -16.65 -8.46
C GLU A 65 3.53 -15.35 -9.28
N LEU A 66 2.59 -14.43 -9.12
CA LEU A 66 2.65 -13.13 -9.80
C LEU A 66 3.94 -12.35 -9.49
N ILE A 67 4.37 -12.35 -8.23
CA ILE A 67 5.62 -11.71 -7.79
C ILE A 67 6.84 -12.39 -8.42
N ARG A 68 6.85 -13.73 -8.52
CA ARG A 68 7.95 -14.47 -9.18
C ARG A 68 8.06 -14.07 -10.65
N ASP A 69 6.92 -13.94 -11.32
CA ASP A 69 6.87 -13.66 -12.76
C ASP A 69 7.10 -12.15 -13.04
N GLN A 70 6.73 -11.27 -12.12
CA GLN A 70 6.83 -9.80 -12.22
C GLN A 70 7.38 -9.18 -10.92
N PRO A 71 8.67 -9.38 -10.61
CA PRO A 71 9.24 -8.99 -9.31
C PRO A 71 9.27 -7.49 -9.05
N ASP A 72 9.21 -6.67 -10.10
CA ASP A 72 9.16 -5.21 -10.01
C ASP A 72 7.72 -4.65 -9.97
N PHE A 73 6.71 -5.52 -9.89
CA PHE A 73 5.32 -5.10 -9.76
C PHE A 73 4.97 -4.75 -8.31
N ALA A 74 5.18 -3.50 -7.93
CA ALA A 74 4.98 -3.01 -6.56
C ALA A 74 3.61 -3.35 -5.97
N GLU A 75 2.53 -3.27 -6.77
CA GLU A 75 1.19 -3.55 -6.27
C GLU A 75 0.97 -5.03 -5.91
N ALA A 76 1.63 -5.98 -6.59
CA ALA A 76 1.53 -7.41 -6.24
C ALA A 76 2.07 -7.68 -4.82
N TRP A 77 3.22 -7.07 -4.49
CA TRP A 77 3.79 -7.09 -3.14
C TRP A 77 2.86 -6.42 -2.12
N ASN A 78 2.28 -5.26 -2.45
CA ASN A 78 1.35 -4.55 -1.58
C ASN A 78 0.12 -5.42 -1.25
N ARG A 79 -0.44 -6.12 -2.24
CA ARG A 79 -1.58 -7.02 -2.04
C ARG A 79 -1.25 -8.21 -1.17
N ARG A 80 -0.04 -8.77 -1.27
CA ARG A 80 0.39 -9.86 -0.39
C ARG A 80 0.66 -9.37 1.02
N ALA A 81 1.20 -8.16 1.18
CA ALA A 81 1.35 -7.52 2.48
C ALA A 81 0.01 -7.33 3.20
N ILE A 82 -1.03 -6.88 2.47
CA ILE A 82 -2.39 -6.75 3.01
C ILE A 82 -2.93 -8.11 3.49
N LEU A 83 -2.77 -9.16 2.68
CA LEU A 83 -3.15 -10.52 3.05
C LEU A 83 -2.44 -10.98 4.33
N TYR A 84 -1.13 -10.76 4.42
CA TYR A 84 -0.35 -11.09 5.62
C TYR A 84 -0.79 -10.29 6.84
N TYR A 85 -1.07 -9.00 6.69
CA TYR A 85 -1.55 -8.16 7.79
C TYR A 85 -2.88 -8.68 8.36
N PHE A 86 -3.86 -8.97 7.51
CA PHE A 86 -5.16 -9.47 7.95
C PHE A 86 -5.11 -10.91 8.51
N THR A 87 -4.04 -11.65 8.23
CA THR A 87 -3.78 -12.97 8.83
C THR A 87 -2.77 -12.91 9.98
N ALA A 88 -2.54 -11.73 10.54
CA ALA A 88 -1.65 -11.47 11.67
C ALA A 88 -0.18 -11.89 11.46
N GLN A 89 0.26 -12.04 10.21
CA GLN A 89 1.65 -12.32 9.83
C GLN A 89 2.41 -11.00 9.63
N TYR A 90 2.50 -10.18 10.68
CA TYR A 90 2.95 -8.79 10.59
C TYR A 90 4.40 -8.63 10.10
N GLU A 91 5.29 -9.55 10.43
CA GLU A 91 6.68 -9.52 9.98
C GLU A 91 6.78 -9.77 8.47
N LYS A 92 5.97 -10.70 7.92
CA LYS A 92 5.92 -10.92 6.46
C LYS A 92 5.32 -9.72 5.75
N ALA A 93 4.23 -9.16 6.30
CA ALA A 93 3.62 -7.95 5.78
C ALA A 93 4.60 -6.77 5.77
N LEU A 94 5.39 -6.62 6.83
CA LEU A 94 6.43 -5.61 6.94
C LEU A 94 7.48 -5.75 5.83
N VAL A 95 7.98 -6.97 5.58
CA VAL A 95 8.95 -7.24 4.51
C VAL A 95 8.38 -6.89 3.14
N ASP A 96 7.15 -7.31 2.85
CA ASP A 96 6.51 -7.02 1.57
C ASP A 96 6.29 -5.51 1.39
N CYS A 97 5.76 -4.80 2.39
CA CYS A 97 5.62 -3.35 2.30
C CYS A 97 6.96 -2.62 2.14
N GLN A 98 8.06 -3.13 2.75
CA GLN A 98 9.40 -2.57 2.55
C GLN A 98 9.86 -2.73 1.10
N THR A 99 9.53 -3.85 0.46
CA THR A 99 9.79 -4.06 -0.97
C THR A 99 8.98 -3.07 -1.81
N VAL A 100 7.70 -2.85 -1.50
CA VAL A 100 6.87 -1.87 -2.21
C VAL A 100 7.48 -0.47 -2.19
N VAL A 101 7.91 0.03 -1.03
CA VAL A 101 8.46 1.39 -0.92
C VAL A 101 9.86 1.53 -1.55
N LYS A 102 10.59 0.42 -1.76
CA LYS A 102 11.83 0.40 -2.55
C LYS A 102 11.54 0.49 -4.05
N LEU A 103 10.50 -0.20 -4.52
CA LEU A 103 10.08 -0.18 -5.93
C LEU A 103 9.36 1.14 -6.29
N ASN A 104 8.55 1.65 -5.38
CA ASN A 104 7.79 2.89 -5.54
C ASN A 104 7.76 3.65 -4.20
N SER A 105 8.66 4.59 -4.04
CA SER A 105 8.78 5.42 -2.84
C SER A 105 7.58 6.34 -2.60
N MET A 106 6.75 6.60 -3.63
CA MET A 106 5.54 7.43 -3.56
C MET A 106 4.27 6.62 -3.25
N HIS A 107 4.39 5.32 -2.97
CA HIS A 107 3.26 4.44 -2.69
C HIS A 107 2.68 4.67 -1.29
N PHE A 108 1.77 5.63 -1.15
CA PHE A 108 1.19 6.03 0.14
C PHE A 108 0.50 4.87 0.88
N GLY A 109 -0.13 3.93 0.16
CA GLY A 109 -0.75 2.75 0.78
C GLY A 109 0.26 1.80 1.44
N ALA A 110 1.50 1.73 0.93
CA ALA A 110 2.53 0.86 1.48
C ALA A 110 3.22 1.51 2.67
N TRP A 111 3.42 2.83 2.66
CA TRP A 111 3.85 3.57 3.86
C TRP A 111 2.83 3.45 4.99
N HIS A 112 1.53 3.51 4.68
CA HIS A 112 0.48 3.23 5.64
C HIS A 112 0.57 1.78 6.17
N GLY A 113 0.68 0.78 5.29
CA GLY A 113 0.85 -0.63 5.66
C GLY A 113 2.08 -0.88 6.53
N LEU A 114 3.22 -0.25 6.24
CA LEU A 114 4.42 -0.29 7.08
C LEU A 114 4.13 0.24 8.48
N GLY A 115 3.42 1.36 8.59
CA GLY A 115 3.04 1.94 9.87
C GLY A 115 2.15 1.00 10.69
N LEU A 116 1.13 0.42 10.06
CA LEU A 116 0.25 -0.57 10.69
C LEU A 116 1.02 -1.82 11.17
N CYS A 117 1.90 -2.37 10.34
CA CYS A 117 2.72 -3.54 10.72
C CYS A 117 3.62 -3.22 11.92
N GLN A 118 4.31 -2.07 11.91
CA GLN A 118 5.15 -1.65 13.02
C GLN A 118 4.35 -1.39 14.30
N MET A 119 3.15 -0.83 14.18
CA MET A 119 2.26 -0.60 15.31
C MET A 119 1.77 -1.92 15.92
N ALA A 120 1.41 -2.90 15.08
CA ALA A 120 1.03 -4.25 15.52
C ALA A 120 2.18 -4.99 16.23
N LEU A 121 3.42 -4.71 15.82
CA LEU A 121 4.65 -5.20 16.46
C LEU A 121 5.12 -4.34 17.65
N ALA A 122 4.29 -3.40 18.14
CA ALA A 122 4.59 -2.46 19.22
C ALA A 122 5.84 -1.57 19.00
N ASN A 123 6.31 -1.45 17.76
CA ASN A 123 7.43 -0.58 17.38
C ASN A 123 6.94 0.84 17.06
N TYR A 124 6.33 1.52 18.03
CA TYR A 124 5.62 2.79 17.83
C TYR A 124 6.49 3.89 17.20
N ALA A 125 7.78 3.97 17.56
CA ALA A 125 8.71 4.93 16.95
C ALA A 125 8.91 4.69 15.44
N ALA A 126 8.94 3.43 15.00
CA ALA A 126 9.02 3.07 13.59
C ALA A 126 7.69 3.31 12.86
N ALA A 127 6.56 3.02 13.52
CA ALA A 127 5.23 3.30 13.00
C ALA A 127 5.04 4.80 12.70
N ILE A 128 5.41 5.68 13.66
CA ILE A 128 5.36 7.14 13.48
C ILE A 128 6.18 7.58 12.26
N ARG A 129 7.39 7.02 12.06
CA ARG A 129 8.21 7.34 10.88
C ARG A 129 7.50 6.95 9.58
N ALA A 130 6.88 5.78 9.52
CA ALA A 130 6.16 5.33 8.34
C ALA A 130 4.91 6.18 8.05
N PHE A 131 4.08 6.46 9.07
CA PHE A 131 2.91 7.33 8.92
C PHE A 131 3.29 8.75 8.50
N ARG A 132 4.41 9.30 9.01
CA ARG A 132 4.94 10.59 8.53
C ARG A 132 5.32 10.57 7.05
N GLN A 133 5.87 9.47 6.54
CA GLN A 133 6.16 9.36 5.11
C GLN A 133 4.86 9.27 4.28
N ALA A 134 3.86 8.51 4.73
CA ALA A 134 2.55 8.47 4.09
C ALA A 134 1.91 9.88 4.03
N LEU A 135 1.97 10.64 5.14
CA LEU A 135 1.42 12.00 5.24
C LEU A 135 2.19 13.04 4.41
N LYS A 136 3.47 12.83 4.09
CA LYS A 136 4.17 13.70 3.13
C LYS A 136 3.59 13.58 1.72
N ILE A 137 3.02 12.42 1.38
CA ILE A 137 2.43 12.12 0.06
C ILE A 137 0.95 12.49 0.06
N GLN A 138 0.19 12.08 1.09
CA GLN A 138 -1.22 12.43 1.31
C GLN A 138 -1.41 13.17 2.64
N PRO A 139 -1.22 14.50 2.68
CA PRO A 139 -1.29 15.27 3.94
C PRO A 139 -2.65 15.21 4.64
N TYR A 140 -3.73 15.03 3.87
CA TYR A 140 -5.11 15.02 4.35
C TYR A 140 -5.63 13.63 4.74
N ALA A 141 -4.78 12.59 4.76
CA ALA A 141 -5.18 11.24 5.13
C ALA A 141 -5.48 11.14 6.63
N ILE A 142 -6.76 11.31 7.01
CA ILE A 142 -7.24 11.36 8.40
C ILE A 142 -6.81 10.11 9.20
N ASP A 143 -6.89 8.92 8.60
CA ASP A 143 -6.47 7.68 9.27
C ASP A 143 -5.00 7.71 9.67
N ASN A 144 -4.11 8.18 8.79
CA ASN A 144 -2.69 8.29 9.10
C ASN A 144 -2.42 9.35 10.18
N GLN A 145 -3.18 10.46 10.20
CA GLN A 145 -3.09 11.47 11.25
C GLN A 145 -3.51 10.89 12.61
N ARG A 146 -4.64 10.17 12.66
CA ARG A 146 -5.14 9.51 13.86
C ARG A 146 -4.14 8.48 14.38
N LEU A 147 -3.68 7.57 13.53
CA LEU A 147 -2.74 6.50 13.90
C LEU A 147 -1.39 7.05 14.39
N LEU A 148 -0.92 8.17 13.82
CA LEU A 148 0.28 8.85 14.29
C LEU A 148 0.11 9.37 15.72
N LEU A 149 -1.04 9.97 16.04
CA LEU A 149 -1.35 10.44 17.39
C LEU A 149 -1.47 9.27 18.38
N GLU A 150 -2.15 8.19 17.98
CA GLU A 150 -2.26 6.97 18.79
C GLU A 150 -0.88 6.38 19.11
N CYS A 151 0.01 6.28 18.13
CA CYS A 151 1.39 5.81 18.36
C CYS A 151 2.17 6.76 19.26
N THR A 152 1.96 8.08 19.13
CA THR A 152 2.65 9.09 19.95
C THR A 152 2.22 8.98 21.41
N ALA A 153 0.97 8.64 21.69
CA ALA A 153 0.46 8.42 23.05
C ALA A 153 0.95 7.11 23.70
N LYS A 154 1.63 6.24 22.95
CA LYS A 154 2.19 4.96 23.43
C LYS A 154 3.71 5.02 23.71
N LEU A 155 4.35 6.15 23.41
CA LEU A 155 5.76 6.42 23.74
C LEU A 155 5.87 7.10 25.11
#